data_AF-A0A2E4DA99-F1
#
_entry.id   AF-A0A2E4DA99-F1
#
_cell.length_a   1.000
_cell.length_b   1.000
_cell.length_c   1.000
_cell.angle_alpha   90.00
_cell.angle_beta   90.00
_cell.angle_gamma   90.00
#
_symmetry.space_group_name_H-M   'P 1'
#
loop_
_entity.id
_entity.type
_entity.pdbx_description
1 polymer ?
#
loop_
_entity_poly.entity_id
_entity_poly.type
_entity_poly.pdbx_seq_one_letter_code
_entity_poly.pdbx_strand_id
1 'polypeptide(L)'
;MKTLCDISRAKRLFDEKEYEKALEIYLEIYQIALDSGTETSFLLYQIALCFNDSHQIMEAATYINKALALDPFNLSVELLAMTIYDNIMVDIDHYLYKADKRDNVMELYNFCLINGRVTSNLEYMMVKHHLHFNETTKAKYLIDNALARNPYDKEYLVLRKNIAVEENDTEKLEELETKTKTKEFNNPRLKMLS
;
A
#
# COMPACT_ATOMS: atom_id res chain seq x y z
N MET A 1 -34.80 14.29 -10.75
CA MET A 1 -33.90 14.64 -9.62
C MET A 1 -33.96 13.50 -8.63
N LYS A 2 -32.88 12.69 -8.50
CA LYS A 2 -32.82 11.68 -7.43
C LYS A 2 -32.80 12.38 -6.08
N THR A 3 -33.42 11.75 -5.08
CA THR A 3 -33.78 12.41 -3.81
C THR A 3 -33.02 11.81 -2.63
N LEU A 4 -33.13 12.42 -1.44
CA LEU A 4 -32.69 11.81 -0.18
C LEU A 4 -33.27 10.39 0.04
N CYS A 5 -34.43 10.10 -0.56
CA CYS A 5 -35.02 8.77 -0.54
C CYS A 5 -34.19 7.74 -1.33
N ASP A 6 -33.52 8.16 -2.41
CA ASP A 6 -32.64 7.26 -3.19
C ASP A 6 -31.37 6.90 -2.43
N ILE A 7 -30.76 7.87 -1.74
CA ILE A 7 -29.61 7.61 -0.85
C ILE A 7 -30.02 6.66 0.27
N SER A 8 -31.18 6.89 0.88
CA SER A 8 -31.70 6.03 1.95
C SER A 8 -31.99 4.60 1.45
N ARG A 9 -32.46 4.47 0.22
CA ARG A 9 -32.67 3.18 -0.45
C ARG A 9 -31.35 2.47 -0.73
N ALA A 10 -30.37 3.16 -1.30
CA ALA A 10 -29.04 2.59 -1.56
C ALA A 10 -28.37 2.12 -0.27
N LYS A 11 -28.47 2.89 0.81
CA LYS A 11 -27.97 2.49 2.12
C LYS A 11 -28.64 1.22 2.64
N ARG A 12 -29.97 1.09 2.51
CA ARG A 12 -30.66 -0.14 2.92
C ARG A 12 -30.19 -1.35 2.12
N LEU A 13 -30.03 -1.21 0.80
CA LEU A 13 -29.50 -2.29 -0.04
C LEU A 13 -28.09 -2.68 0.39
N PHE A 14 -27.24 -1.70 0.72
CA PHE A 14 -25.91 -1.97 1.28
C PHE A 14 -25.99 -2.74 2.60
N ASP A 15 -26.86 -2.32 3.53
CA ASP A 15 -27.08 -3.01 4.82
C ASP A 15 -27.61 -4.45 4.62
N GLU A 16 -28.36 -4.70 3.54
CA GLU A 16 -28.86 -6.00 3.10
C GLU A 16 -27.81 -6.83 2.31
N LYS A 17 -26.58 -6.31 2.15
CA LYS A 17 -25.47 -6.89 1.38
C LYS A 17 -25.73 -7.00 -0.13
N GLU A 18 -26.70 -6.25 -0.64
CA GLU A 18 -27.02 -6.11 -2.06
C GLU A 18 -26.12 -5.03 -2.68
N TYR A 19 -24.80 -5.24 -2.61
CA TYR A 19 -23.79 -4.22 -2.91
C TYR A 19 -23.85 -3.72 -4.35
N GLU A 20 -24.08 -4.60 -5.32
CA GLU A 20 -24.18 -4.22 -6.74
C GLU A 20 -25.38 -3.28 -6.98
N LYS A 21 -26.53 -3.57 -6.38
CA LYS A 21 -27.73 -2.73 -6.48
C LYS A 21 -27.55 -1.39 -5.76
N ALA A 22 -26.90 -1.41 -4.59
CA ALA A 22 -26.54 -0.18 -3.87
C ALA A 22 -25.60 0.69 -4.72
N LEU A 23 -24.58 0.06 -5.31
CA LEU A 23 -23.57 0.69 -6.16
C LEU A 23 -24.20 1.36 -7.39
N GLU A 24 -25.11 0.67 -8.09
CA GLU A 24 -25.83 1.23 -9.25
C GLU A 24 -26.51 2.56 -8.87
N ILE A 25 -27.25 2.57 -7.76
CA ILE A 25 -27.94 3.78 -7.30
C ILE A 25 -26.93 4.88 -6.92
N TYR A 26 -25.86 4.53 -6.20
CA TYR A 26 -24.84 5.51 -5.81
C TYR A 26 -24.11 6.11 -7.03
N LEU A 27 -23.79 5.31 -8.05
CA LEU A 27 -23.15 5.78 -9.29
C LEU A 27 -24.07 6.71 -10.07
N GLU A 28 -25.37 6.39 -10.18
CA GLU A 28 -26.33 7.29 -10.82
C GLU A 28 -26.44 8.64 -10.09
N ILE A 29 -26.45 8.63 -8.75
CA ILE A 29 -26.49 9.88 -7.96
C ILE A 29 -25.17 10.64 -8.13
N TYR A 30 -24.04 9.95 -8.14
CA TYR A 30 -22.74 10.56 -8.37
C TYR A 30 -22.63 11.19 -9.76
N GLN A 31 -23.17 10.57 -10.81
CA GLN A 31 -23.20 11.15 -12.15
C GLN A 31 -24.02 12.45 -12.19
N ILE A 32 -25.18 12.48 -11.53
CA ILE A 32 -25.98 13.71 -11.41
C ILE A 32 -25.17 14.80 -10.68
N ALA A 33 -24.47 14.44 -9.61
CA ALA A 33 -23.64 15.37 -8.85
C ALA A 33 -22.45 15.90 -9.66
N LEU A 34 -21.85 15.08 -10.51
CA LEU A 34 -20.82 15.50 -11.47
C LEU A 34 -21.39 16.50 -12.48
N ASP A 35 -22.52 16.18 -13.09
CA ASP A 35 -23.17 17.03 -14.11
C ASP A 35 -23.58 18.39 -13.54
N SER A 36 -23.92 18.45 -12.24
CA SER A 36 -24.27 19.69 -11.54
C SER A 36 -23.09 20.37 -10.84
N GLY A 37 -21.88 19.81 -10.87
CA GLY A 37 -20.70 20.36 -10.19
C GLY A 37 -20.81 20.36 -8.66
N THR A 38 -21.60 19.44 -8.10
CA THR A 38 -21.87 19.31 -6.65
C THR A 38 -21.36 17.98 -6.10
N GLU A 39 -20.24 17.49 -6.63
CA GLU A 39 -19.64 16.26 -6.13
C GLU A 39 -19.22 16.40 -4.66
N THR A 40 -19.32 15.29 -3.92
CA THR A 40 -18.98 15.26 -2.49
C THR A 40 -18.18 14.00 -2.19
N SER A 41 -17.28 14.10 -1.21
CA SER A 41 -16.53 12.97 -0.67
C SER A 41 -17.46 11.86 -0.15
N PHE A 42 -18.65 12.22 0.34
CA PHE A 42 -19.65 11.27 0.85
C PHE A 42 -20.08 10.24 -0.19
N LEU A 43 -20.45 10.65 -1.40
CA LEU A 43 -20.90 9.71 -2.43
C LEU A 43 -19.77 8.79 -2.90
N LEU A 44 -18.59 9.36 -3.10
CA LEU A 44 -17.39 8.60 -3.46
C LEU A 44 -17.01 7.57 -2.39
N TYR A 45 -17.15 7.94 -1.12
CA TYR A 45 -16.97 7.04 0.01
C TYR A 45 -17.97 5.88 -0.01
N GLN A 46 -19.27 6.14 -0.25
CA GLN A 46 -20.28 5.08 -0.35
C GLN A 46 -20.03 4.13 -1.53
N ILE A 47 -19.57 4.68 -2.66
CA ILE A 47 -19.17 3.88 -3.83
C ILE A 47 -17.97 3.00 -3.49
N ALA A 48 -16.93 3.57 -2.85
CA ALA A 48 -15.75 2.83 -2.43
C ALA A 48 -16.09 1.71 -1.44
N LEU A 49 -17.03 1.94 -0.50
CA LEU A 49 -17.55 0.90 0.40
C LEU A 49 -18.18 -0.26 -0.37
N CYS A 50 -19.04 0.02 -1.35
CA CYS A 50 -19.69 -1.03 -2.13
C CYS A 50 -18.67 -1.89 -2.89
N PHE A 51 -17.66 -1.26 -3.50
CA PHE A 51 -16.59 -1.99 -4.18
C PHE A 51 -15.74 -2.81 -3.20
N ASN A 52 -15.36 -2.23 -2.05
CA ASN A 52 -14.59 -2.91 -1.03
C ASN A 52 -15.30 -4.18 -0.51
N ASP A 53 -16.57 -4.04 -0.16
CA ASP A 53 -17.38 -5.15 0.37
C ASP A 53 -17.74 -6.20 -0.70
N SER A 54 -17.62 -5.82 -1.98
CA SER A 54 -17.71 -6.74 -3.13
C SER A 54 -16.36 -7.32 -3.56
N HIS A 55 -15.29 -7.11 -2.79
CA HIS A 55 -13.91 -7.53 -3.09
C HIS A 55 -13.32 -6.99 -4.41
N GLN A 56 -13.85 -5.88 -4.92
CA GLN A 56 -13.33 -5.13 -6.05
C GLN A 56 -12.36 -4.05 -5.55
N ILE A 57 -11.20 -4.50 -5.07
CA ILE A 57 -10.26 -3.68 -4.27
C ILE A 57 -9.68 -2.50 -5.07
N MET A 58 -9.38 -2.69 -6.35
CA MET A 58 -8.78 -1.63 -7.19
C MET A 58 -9.76 -0.52 -7.52
N GLU A 59 -11.02 -0.87 -7.77
CA GLU A 59 -12.12 0.06 -7.95
C GLU A 59 -12.37 0.81 -6.65
N ALA A 60 -12.43 0.11 -5.52
CA ALA A 60 -12.57 0.72 -4.19
C ALA A 60 -11.47 1.75 -3.93
N ALA A 61 -10.21 1.39 -4.22
CA ALA A 61 -9.06 2.27 -4.05
C ALA A 61 -9.13 3.51 -4.97
N THR A 62 -9.60 3.32 -6.20
CA THR A 62 -9.80 4.43 -7.14
C THR A 62 -10.81 5.45 -6.61
N TYR A 63 -11.96 4.99 -6.12
CA TYR A 63 -12.99 5.88 -5.59
C TYR A 63 -12.62 6.51 -4.24
N ILE A 64 -11.92 5.78 -3.37
CA ILE A 64 -11.50 6.35 -2.08
C ILE A 64 -10.43 7.43 -2.25
N ASN A 65 -9.52 7.28 -3.21
CA ASN A 65 -8.53 8.33 -3.52
C ASN A 65 -9.22 9.60 -4.04
N LYS A 66 -10.27 9.47 -4.86
CA LYS A 66 -11.09 10.62 -5.27
C LYS A 66 -11.80 11.26 -4.07
N ALA A 67 -12.33 10.45 -3.14
CA ALA A 67 -12.97 10.97 -1.93
C ALA A 67 -11.99 11.77 -1.06
N LEU A 68 -10.77 11.27 -0.87
CA LEU A 68 -9.70 11.94 -0.15
C LEU A 68 -9.26 13.24 -0.83
N ALA A 69 -9.27 13.30 -2.16
CA ALA A 69 -8.93 14.52 -2.90
C ALA A 69 -9.95 15.64 -2.65
N LEU A 70 -11.23 15.31 -2.47
CA LEU A 70 -12.28 16.28 -2.16
C LEU A 70 -12.29 16.70 -0.67
N ASP A 71 -12.02 15.77 0.23
CA ASP A 71 -12.05 16.02 1.68
C ASP A 71 -10.93 15.26 2.40
N PRO A 72 -9.70 15.82 2.42
CA PRO A 72 -8.51 15.14 2.96
C PRO A 72 -8.56 14.91 4.48
N PHE A 73 -9.44 15.61 5.19
CA PHE A 73 -9.52 15.55 6.65
C PHE A 73 -10.69 14.68 7.14
N ASN A 74 -11.39 14.03 6.22
CA ASN A 74 -12.48 13.14 6.57
C ASN A 74 -11.96 11.82 7.16
N LEU A 75 -12.08 11.69 8.48
CA LEU A 75 -11.61 10.51 9.20
C LEU A 75 -12.23 9.21 8.69
N SER A 76 -13.50 9.21 8.29
CA SER A 76 -14.17 7.99 7.80
C SER A 76 -13.59 7.54 6.45
N VAL A 77 -13.28 8.50 5.58
CA VAL A 77 -12.65 8.24 4.28
C VAL A 77 -11.24 7.71 4.48
N GLU A 78 -10.46 8.32 5.37
CA GLU A 78 -9.08 7.89 5.63
C GLU A 78 -9.03 6.49 6.27
N LEU A 79 -9.95 6.17 7.20
CA LEU A 79 -10.05 4.83 7.79
C LEU A 79 -10.36 3.75 6.74
N LEU A 80 -11.28 4.04 5.81
CA LEU A 80 -11.58 3.12 4.73
C LEU A 80 -10.42 3.00 3.74
N ALA A 81 -9.72 4.10 3.43
CA ALA A 81 -8.54 4.06 2.59
C ALA A 81 -7.47 3.13 3.20
N MET A 82 -7.17 3.25 4.50
CA MET A 82 -6.24 2.34 5.18
C MET A 82 -6.66 0.88 5.04
N THR A 83 -7.95 0.58 5.26
CA THR A 83 -8.48 -0.79 5.11
C THR A 83 -8.29 -1.32 3.68
N ILE A 84 -8.57 -0.50 2.67
CA ILE A 84 -8.41 -0.88 1.26
C ILE A 84 -6.93 -1.14 0.92
N TYR A 85 -6.01 -0.29 1.37
CA TYR A 85 -4.58 -0.48 1.12
C TYR A 85 -3.99 -1.65 1.91
N ASP A 86 -4.52 -1.97 3.10
CA ASP A 86 -4.19 -3.20 3.82
C ASP A 86 -4.60 -4.44 3.01
N ASN A 87 -5.79 -4.43 2.40
CA ASN A 87 -6.23 -5.52 1.52
C ASN A 87 -5.35 -5.64 0.27
N ILE A 88 -4.90 -4.52 -0.32
CA ILE A 88 -3.91 -4.55 -1.43
C ILE A 88 -2.62 -5.21 -0.96
N MET A 89 -2.11 -4.88 0.24
CA MET A 89 -0.90 -5.52 0.76
C MET A 89 -1.09 -7.03 0.98
N VAL A 90 -2.27 -7.47 1.42
CA VAL A 90 -2.60 -8.90 1.53
C VAL A 90 -2.56 -9.59 0.17
N ASP A 91 -3.13 -8.97 -0.86
CA ASP A 91 -3.08 -9.52 -2.23
C ASP A 91 -1.65 -9.59 -2.77
N ILE A 92 -0.84 -8.55 -2.54
CA ILE A 92 0.58 -8.55 -2.91
C ILE A 92 1.32 -9.70 -2.20
N ASP A 93 1.09 -9.91 -0.90
CA ASP A 93 1.74 -11.00 -0.15
C ASP A 93 1.32 -12.37 -0.71
N HIS A 94 0.03 -12.54 -1.02
CA HIS A 94 -0.51 -13.76 -1.58
C HIS A 94 0.07 -14.11 -2.96
N TYR A 95 0.44 -13.10 -3.74
CA TYR A 95 1.01 -13.24 -5.09
C TYR A 95 2.54 -13.16 -5.13
N LEU A 96 3.19 -12.86 -4.01
CA LEU A 96 4.57 -12.36 -3.97
C LEU A 96 5.60 -13.24 -4.71
N TYR A 97 5.42 -14.56 -4.65
CA TYR A 97 6.34 -15.56 -5.22
C TYR A 97 5.72 -16.35 -6.38
N LYS A 98 4.57 -15.92 -6.91
CA LYS A 98 3.87 -16.63 -7.99
C LYS A 98 4.27 -16.03 -9.33
N ALA A 99 4.95 -16.82 -10.16
CA ALA A 99 5.46 -16.37 -11.45
C ALA A 99 4.34 -15.86 -12.39
N ASP A 100 3.17 -16.50 -12.37
CA ASP A 100 1.99 -16.13 -13.16
C ASP A 100 1.28 -14.86 -12.64
N LYS A 101 1.66 -14.38 -11.45
CA LYS A 101 1.08 -13.19 -10.80
C LYS A 101 2.08 -12.05 -10.63
N ARG A 102 3.24 -12.15 -11.27
CA ARG A 102 4.29 -11.12 -11.20
C ARG A 102 3.78 -9.75 -11.65
N ASP A 103 3.07 -9.70 -12.76
CA ASP A 103 2.54 -8.43 -13.29
C ASP A 103 1.48 -7.83 -12.36
N ASN A 104 0.64 -8.66 -11.73
CA ASN A 104 -0.32 -8.21 -10.72
C ASN A 104 0.38 -7.58 -9.51
N VAL A 105 1.43 -8.20 -8.99
CA VAL A 105 2.22 -7.63 -7.87
C VAL A 105 2.78 -6.26 -8.25
N MET A 106 3.33 -6.13 -9.45
CA MET A 106 3.89 -4.87 -9.93
C MET A 106 2.81 -3.80 -10.13
N GLU A 107 1.64 -4.17 -10.66
CA GLU A 107 0.50 -3.27 -10.84
C GLU A 107 0.00 -2.73 -9.50
N LEU A 108 -0.24 -3.61 -8.53
CA LEU A 108 -0.69 -3.24 -7.18
C LEU A 108 0.35 -2.36 -6.47
N TYR A 109 1.63 -2.72 -6.56
CA TYR A 109 2.70 -1.92 -5.98
C TYR A 109 2.80 -0.52 -6.60
N ASN A 110 2.76 -0.44 -7.94
CA ASN A 110 2.80 0.84 -8.64
C ASN A 110 1.59 1.70 -8.31
N PHE A 111 0.42 1.09 -8.13
CA PHE A 111 -0.77 1.79 -7.67
C PHE A 111 -0.56 2.39 -6.27
N CYS A 112 -0.01 1.64 -5.32
CA CYS A 112 0.36 2.19 -4.00
C CYS A 112 1.40 3.31 -4.11
N LEU A 113 2.40 3.17 -4.99
CA LEU A 113 3.46 4.15 -5.19
C LEU A 113 2.93 5.49 -5.70
N ILE A 114 2.11 5.48 -6.75
CA ILE A 114 1.54 6.69 -7.35
C ILE A 114 0.63 7.43 -6.37
N ASN A 115 -0.05 6.70 -5.48
CA ASN A 115 -0.95 7.28 -4.48
C ASN A 115 -0.25 7.61 -3.15
N GLY A 116 1.07 7.47 -3.05
CA GLY A 116 1.83 7.79 -1.83
C GLY A 116 1.55 6.86 -0.65
N ARG A 117 1.11 5.62 -0.92
CA ARG A 117 0.70 4.61 0.08
C ARG A 117 1.73 3.48 0.21
N VAL A 118 2.99 3.80 -0.03
CA VAL A 118 4.11 2.84 0.13
C VAL A 118 4.62 2.90 1.56
N THR A 119 4.46 1.78 2.26
CA THR A 119 4.98 1.59 3.63
C THR A 119 6.33 0.86 3.59
N SER A 120 7.11 0.95 4.67
CA SER A 120 8.37 0.21 4.78
C SER A 120 8.17 -1.31 4.66
N ASN A 121 7.01 -1.83 5.09
CA ASN A 121 6.65 -3.23 4.93
C ASN A 121 6.43 -3.58 3.45
N LEU A 122 5.69 -2.74 2.71
CA LEU A 122 5.47 -2.95 1.29
C LEU A 122 6.78 -2.86 0.48
N GLU A 123 7.67 -1.93 0.81
CA GLU A 123 9.02 -1.86 0.20
C GLU A 123 9.81 -3.14 0.47
N TYR A 124 9.75 -3.68 1.70
CA TYR A 124 10.42 -4.93 2.06
C TYR A 124 9.86 -6.12 1.27
N MET A 125 8.54 -6.17 1.08
CA MET A 125 7.91 -7.17 0.22
C MET A 125 8.43 -7.09 -1.22
N MET A 126 8.55 -5.88 -1.77
CA MET A 126 9.10 -5.70 -3.12
C MET A 126 10.57 -6.09 -3.24
N VAL A 127 11.38 -5.90 -2.20
CA VAL A 127 12.74 -6.44 -2.17
C VAL A 127 12.72 -7.97 -2.30
N LYS A 128 11.90 -8.66 -1.49
CA LYS A 128 11.76 -10.12 -1.55
C LYS A 128 11.28 -10.59 -2.93
N HIS A 129 10.32 -9.87 -3.51
CA HIS A 129 9.80 -10.14 -4.85
C HIS A 129 10.92 -10.07 -5.91
N HIS A 130 11.66 -8.96 -5.95
CA HIS A 130 12.76 -8.78 -6.90
C HIS A 130 13.85 -9.84 -6.73
N LEU A 131 14.24 -10.18 -5.50
CA LEU A 131 15.23 -11.23 -5.25
C LEU A 131 14.72 -12.60 -5.73
N HIS A 132 13.45 -12.93 -5.49
CA HIS A 132 12.86 -14.19 -5.96
C HIS A 132 12.91 -14.33 -7.49
N PHE A 133 12.75 -13.23 -8.24
CA PHE A 133 12.82 -13.20 -9.70
C PHE A 133 14.21 -12.86 -10.25
N ASN A 134 15.27 -12.95 -9.44
CA ASN A 134 16.66 -12.64 -9.81
C ASN A 134 16.87 -11.21 -10.35
N GLU A 135 16.04 -10.26 -9.92
CA GLU A 135 16.15 -8.84 -10.26
C GLU A 135 17.02 -8.09 -9.25
N THR A 136 18.23 -8.59 -9.01
CA THR A 136 19.13 -8.15 -7.94
C THR A 136 19.40 -6.64 -7.98
N THR A 137 19.51 -6.03 -9.17
CA THR A 137 19.69 -4.58 -9.30
C THR A 137 18.52 -3.78 -8.71
N LYS A 138 17.27 -4.21 -8.95
CA LYS A 138 16.08 -3.55 -8.40
C LYS A 138 16.00 -3.73 -6.89
N ALA A 139 16.29 -4.95 -6.41
CA ALA A 139 16.36 -5.24 -4.99
C ALA A 139 17.40 -4.35 -4.28
N LYS A 140 18.63 -4.28 -4.81
CA LYS A 140 19.70 -3.41 -4.27
C LYS A 140 19.26 -1.96 -4.17
N TYR A 141 18.63 -1.41 -5.22
CA TYR A 141 18.15 -0.04 -5.21
C TYR A 141 17.18 0.24 -4.05
N LEU A 142 16.19 -0.64 -3.84
CA LEU A 142 15.23 -0.50 -2.74
C LEU A 142 15.90 -0.65 -1.37
N ILE A 143 16.80 -1.63 -1.23
CA ILE A 143 17.54 -1.87 0.02
C ILE A 143 18.41 -0.65 0.36
N ASP A 144 19.18 -0.13 -0.59
CA ASP A 144 20.08 1.00 -0.38
C ASP A 144 19.29 2.29 -0.03
N ASN A 145 18.12 2.50 -0.65
CA ASN A 145 17.21 3.58 -0.29
C ASN A 145 16.63 3.40 1.13
N ALA A 146 16.25 2.19 1.53
CA ALA A 146 15.81 1.89 2.89
C ALA A 146 16.92 2.14 3.92
N LEU A 147 18.15 1.71 3.64
CA LEU A 147 19.32 1.93 4.51
C LEU A 147 19.76 3.40 4.55
N ALA A 148 19.51 4.19 3.52
CA ALA A 148 19.74 5.63 3.58
C ALA A 148 18.82 6.31 4.62
N ARG A 149 17.57 5.84 4.75
CA ARG A 149 16.58 6.35 5.71
C ARG A 149 16.78 5.76 7.10
N ASN A 150 17.12 4.47 7.19
CA ASN A 150 17.40 3.76 8.43
C ASN A 150 18.68 2.91 8.30
N PRO A 151 19.87 3.51 8.53
CA PRO A 151 21.17 2.84 8.31
C PRO A 151 21.43 1.59 9.14
N TYR A 152 20.62 1.37 10.17
CA TYR A 152 20.78 0.31 11.15
C TYR A 152 19.64 -0.70 11.13
N ASP A 153 18.83 -0.70 10.07
CA ASP A 153 17.80 -1.68 9.85
C ASP A 153 18.42 -3.07 9.68
N LYS A 154 18.10 -4.00 10.58
CA LYS A 154 18.74 -5.31 10.61
C LYS A 154 18.38 -6.16 9.39
N GLU A 155 17.13 -6.07 8.93
CA GLU A 155 16.63 -6.92 7.85
C GLU A 155 17.27 -6.50 6.52
N TYR A 156 17.29 -5.20 6.25
CA TYR A 156 17.93 -4.67 5.04
C TYR A 156 19.45 -4.85 5.03
N LEU A 157 20.12 -4.71 6.18
CA LEU A 157 21.57 -4.98 6.27
C LEU A 157 21.90 -6.45 5.95
N VAL A 158 21.12 -7.40 6.47
CA VAL A 158 21.33 -8.82 6.18
C VAL A 158 21.13 -9.10 4.70
N LEU A 159 20.03 -8.61 4.10
CA LEU A 159 19.79 -8.81 2.66
C LEU A 159 20.89 -8.19 1.81
N ARG A 160 21.35 -6.98 2.12
CA ARG A 160 22.41 -6.32 1.33
C ARG A 160 23.75 -7.04 1.43
N LYS A 161 24.09 -7.58 2.62
CA LYS A 161 25.30 -8.38 2.83
C LYS A 161 25.25 -9.67 2.04
N ASN A 162 24.13 -10.39 2.05
CA ASN A 162 23.98 -11.62 1.28
C ASN A 162 24.23 -11.36 -0.22
N ILE A 163 23.65 -10.29 -0.77
CA ILE A 163 23.91 -9.89 -2.16
C ILE A 163 25.38 -9.55 -2.40
N ALA A 164 26.03 -8.83 -1.48
CA ALA A 164 27.46 -8.50 -1.61
C ALA A 164 28.34 -9.75 -1.61
N VAL A 165 28.02 -10.75 -0.78
CA VAL A 165 28.71 -12.04 -0.77
C VAL A 165 28.52 -12.77 -2.10
N GLU A 166 27.30 -12.84 -2.62
CA GLU A 166 27.00 -13.47 -3.91
C GLU A 166 27.73 -12.79 -5.08
N GLU A 167 27.87 -11.47 -5.03
CA GLU A 167 28.56 -10.67 -6.05
C GLU A 167 30.10 -10.60 -5.85
N ASN A 168 30.63 -11.18 -4.76
CA ASN A 168 32.03 -11.02 -4.33
C ASN A 168 32.45 -9.54 -4.14
N ASP A 169 31.52 -8.69 -3.71
CA ASP A 169 31.74 -7.27 -3.42
C ASP A 169 32.30 -7.10 -1.99
N THR A 170 33.62 -7.30 -1.86
CA THR A 170 34.32 -7.25 -0.57
C THR A 170 34.29 -5.87 0.07
N GLU A 171 34.35 -4.80 -0.74
CA GLU A 171 34.32 -3.42 -0.25
C GLU A 171 32.98 -3.10 0.41
N LYS A 172 31.87 -3.46 -0.25
CA LYS A 172 30.54 -3.27 0.33
C LYS A 172 30.34 -4.12 1.58
N LEU A 173 30.88 -5.33 1.61
CA LEU A 173 30.76 -6.20 2.78
C LEU A 173 31.44 -5.57 4.02
N GLU A 174 32.66 -5.06 3.86
CA GLU A 174 33.39 -4.36 4.94
C GLU A 174 32.65 -3.09 5.42
N GLU A 175 32.10 -2.31 4.49
CA GLU A 175 31.26 -1.15 4.79
C GLU A 175 30.07 -1.53 5.70
N LEU A 176 29.34 -2.59 5.32
CA LEU A 176 28.13 -3.04 6.02
C LEU A 176 28.44 -3.68 7.39
N GLU A 177 29.57 -4.38 7.52
CA GLU A 177 30.04 -4.91 8.80
C GLU A 177 30.38 -3.80 9.79
N THR A 178 31.05 -2.75 9.31
CA THR A 178 31.41 -1.59 10.12
C THR A 178 30.15 -0.89 10.65
N LYS A 179 29.13 -0.70 9.81
CA LYS A 179 27.83 -0.15 10.22
C LYS A 179 27.14 -0.99 11.30
N THR A 180 27.27 -2.31 11.22
CA THR A 180 26.67 -3.23 12.20
C THR A 180 27.33 -3.09 13.58
N LYS A 181 28.67 -3.05 13.62
CA LYS A 181 29.45 -2.94 14.86
C LYS A 181 29.24 -1.60 15.57
N THR A 182 29.19 -0.48 14.84
CA THR A 182 29.00 0.87 15.41
C THR A 182 27.69 1.02 16.19
N LYS A 183 26.63 0.29 15.81
CA LYS A 183 25.35 0.26 16.55
C LYS A 183 25.49 -0.39 17.92
N GLU A 184 26.27 -1.48 18.01
CA GLU A 184 26.48 -2.23 19.25
C GLU A 184 27.27 -1.40 20.26
N PHE A 185 28.31 -0.68 19.80
CA PHE A 185 29.10 0.23 20.64
C PHE A 185 28.32 1.45 21.17
N ASN A 186 27.30 1.91 20.44
CA ASN A 186 26.49 3.05 20.86
C ASN A 186 25.21 2.67 21.61
N ASN A 187 25.00 1.40 21.91
CA ASN A 187 23.86 0.96 22.73
C ASN A 187 24.07 1.38 24.20
N PRO A 188 23.22 2.27 24.77
CA PRO A 188 23.37 2.75 26.14
C PRO A 188 23.36 1.63 27.19
N ARG A 189 22.71 0.49 26.90
CA ARG A 189 22.67 -0.67 27.79
C ARG A 189 24.01 -1.40 27.90
N LEU A 190 24.88 -1.28 26.89
CA LEU A 190 26.23 -1.88 26.91
C LEU A 190 27.28 -0.95 27.50
N LYS A 191 27.04 0.38 27.49
CA LYS A 191 27.91 1.38 28.15
C LYS A 191 27.84 1.37 29.68
N MET A 192 26.88 0.66 30.28
CA MET A 192 26.79 0.51 31.75
C MET A 192 27.53 -0.72 32.30
N LEU A 193 28.21 -1.49 31.44
CA LEU A 193 28.95 -2.70 31.82
C LEU A 193 30.47 -2.60 31.53
N SER A 194 30.95 -1.42 31.12
CA SER A 194 32.37 -1.09 30.89
C SER A 194 32.83 -0.03 31.88
#